data_AF-A0A1H9LCT7-F1
#
_entry.id   AF-A0A1H9LCT7-F1
#
_cell.length_a   1.000
_cell.length_b   1.000
_cell.length_c   1.000
_cell.angle_alpha   90.00
_cell.angle_beta   90.00
_cell.angle_gamma   90.00
#
_symmetry.space_group_name_H-M   'P 1'
#
loop_
_entity.id
_entity.type
_entity.pdbx_description
1 polymer ?
#
loop_
_entity_poly.entity_id
_entity_poly.type
_entity_poly.pdbx_seq_one_letter_code
_entity_poly.pdbx_strand_id
1 'polypeptide(L)'
;MFKTLTVSLLLSIVLIGCTSNNETVKGLPDDKELELENFRNVLYNEKHSNYVTDIEFSGRKEDWGYSQGFKRTGYFLDITIDSTEKLDTLSNEEKFHLLRSMIDDIKANDDYSYAGKSDIFKLGKITLETQGNSYSMDILDEWDEHKYSLVINDVEIYRTDEQNNKFIQETKKNEEEKRREDIYRFMENKYSEITNQGEEYVPEIHDPIIDKMASEEFGISESEANRIYLEQAIEN
;
A
#
# COMPACT_ATOMS: atom_id res chain seq x y z
N MET A 1 58.64 -46.87 3.96
CA MET A 1 57.42 -47.11 4.77
C MET A 1 56.64 -45.79 4.83
N PHE A 2 55.87 -45.48 3.79
CA PHE A 2 55.00 -44.29 3.76
C PHE A 2 53.55 -44.79 3.68
N LYS A 3 52.78 -44.53 4.73
CA LYS A 3 51.35 -44.85 4.79
C LYS A 3 50.59 -43.80 3.98
N THR A 4 49.89 -44.24 2.95
CA THR A 4 48.86 -43.48 2.25
C THR A 4 47.66 -43.30 3.18
N LEU A 5 47.27 -42.04 3.42
CA LEU A 5 46.05 -41.70 4.14
C LEU A 5 44.93 -41.53 3.10
N THR A 6 44.05 -42.51 2.98
CA THR A 6 42.81 -42.40 2.19
C THR A 6 41.77 -41.65 3.02
N VAL A 7 41.52 -40.39 2.67
CA VAL A 7 40.37 -39.63 3.19
C VAL A 7 39.15 -40.06 2.39
N SER A 8 38.28 -40.86 3.01
CA SER A 8 37.00 -41.27 2.43
C SER A 8 35.99 -40.14 2.62
N LEU A 9 35.73 -39.38 1.57
CA LEU A 9 34.67 -38.37 1.54
C LEU A 9 33.32 -39.10 1.40
N LEU A 10 32.57 -39.21 2.50
CA LEU A 10 31.18 -39.68 2.47
C LEU A 10 30.32 -38.55 1.90
N LEU A 11 30.03 -38.64 0.59
CA LEU A 11 29.04 -37.81 -0.06
C LEU A 11 27.65 -38.37 0.29
N SER A 12 27.04 -37.88 1.36
CA SER A 12 25.64 -38.15 1.68
C SER A 12 24.76 -37.36 0.71
N ILE A 13 24.35 -38.01 -0.38
CA ILE A 13 23.28 -37.51 -1.24
C ILE A 13 21.98 -37.64 -0.44
N VAL A 14 21.54 -36.54 0.16
CA VAL A 14 20.16 -36.43 0.67
C VAL A 14 19.27 -36.27 -0.57
N LEU A 15 18.65 -37.38 -0.99
CA LEU A 15 17.50 -37.34 -1.89
C LEU A 15 16.35 -36.68 -1.12
N ILE A 16 16.21 -35.37 -1.27
CA ILE A 16 15.01 -34.65 -0.84
C ILE A 16 13.89 -35.09 -1.78
N GLY A 17 13.12 -36.07 -1.34
CA GLY A 17 11.79 -36.27 -1.91
C GLY A 17 10.97 -35.05 -1.55
N CYS A 18 10.46 -34.33 -2.55
CA CYS A 18 9.48 -33.27 -2.36
C CYS A 18 8.19 -33.89 -1.82
N THR A 19 8.08 -33.99 -0.50
CA THR A 19 6.78 -34.09 0.16
C THR A 19 6.36 -32.66 0.46
N SER A 20 5.27 -32.20 -0.16
CA SER A 20 4.64 -30.94 0.25
C SER A 20 4.16 -31.13 1.70
N ASN A 21 4.94 -30.61 2.63
CA ASN A 21 4.60 -30.64 4.04
C ASN A 21 3.72 -29.43 4.30
N ASN A 22 2.43 -29.67 4.39
CA ASN A 22 1.47 -28.69 4.88
C ASN A 22 1.79 -28.34 6.34
N GLU A 23 1.84 -27.05 6.65
CA GLU A 23 2.14 -26.55 7.99
C GLU A 23 1.03 -25.62 8.49
N THR A 24 0.76 -25.66 9.79
CA THR A 24 -0.09 -24.67 10.46
C THR A 24 0.76 -23.46 10.87
N VAL A 25 0.21 -22.26 10.70
CA VAL A 25 0.90 -21.01 11.05
C VAL A 25 0.26 -20.39 12.28
N LYS A 26 1.08 -20.10 13.29
CA LYS A 26 0.62 -19.45 14.52
C LYS A 26 -0.10 -18.13 14.20
N GLY A 27 -1.32 -17.98 14.69
CA GLY A 27 -2.15 -16.79 14.47
C GLY A 27 -3.13 -16.90 13.30
N LEU A 28 -3.02 -17.97 12.51
CA LEU A 28 -4.08 -18.43 11.60
C LEU A 28 -4.96 -19.49 12.28
N PRO A 29 -6.16 -19.77 11.75
CA PRO A 29 -7.01 -20.87 12.23
C PRO A 29 -6.34 -22.24 12.12
N ASP A 30 -6.46 -23.08 13.14
CA ASP A 30 -5.80 -24.40 13.20
C ASP A 30 -6.29 -25.40 12.13
N ASP A 31 -7.47 -25.17 11.55
CA ASP A 31 -8.02 -25.97 10.44
C ASP A 31 -7.44 -25.57 9.07
N LYS A 32 -6.41 -24.73 9.07
CA LYS A 32 -5.79 -24.17 7.87
C LYS A 32 -4.31 -24.51 7.85
N GLU A 33 -3.99 -25.39 6.93
CA GLU A 33 -2.60 -25.72 6.61
C GLU A 33 -2.21 -25.04 5.29
N LEU A 34 -0.95 -24.62 5.21
CA LEU A 34 -0.38 -23.93 4.05
C LEU A 34 0.84 -24.71 3.53
N GLU A 35 1.02 -24.72 2.21
CA GLU A 35 2.23 -25.23 1.56
C GLU A 35 3.37 -24.20 1.68
N LEU A 36 3.90 -24.01 2.90
CA LEU A 36 4.91 -22.99 3.19
C LEU A 36 6.20 -23.19 2.37
N GLU A 37 6.50 -24.43 1.98
CA GLU A 37 7.64 -24.74 1.13
C GLU A 37 7.57 -24.08 -0.25
N ASN A 38 6.36 -23.84 -0.78
CA ASN A 38 6.20 -23.13 -2.05
C ASN A 38 6.59 -21.65 -1.91
N PHE A 39 6.24 -21.01 -0.78
CA PHE A 39 6.70 -19.66 -0.46
C PHE A 39 8.23 -19.62 -0.27
N ARG A 40 8.79 -20.59 0.44
CA ARG A 40 10.25 -20.70 0.64
C ARG A 40 10.97 -20.84 -0.70
N ASN A 41 10.52 -21.74 -1.57
CA ASN A 41 11.13 -21.96 -2.88
C ASN A 41 11.09 -20.71 -3.77
N VAL A 42 9.99 -19.96 -3.73
CA VAL A 42 9.90 -18.68 -4.45
C VAL A 42 10.93 -17.68 -3.93
N LEU A 43 11.10 -17.59 -2.61
CA LEU A 43 12.02 -16.64 -1.96
C LEU A 43 13.49 -17.09 -1.99
N TYR A 44 13.77 -18.39 -2.14
CA TYR A 44 15.11 -18.95 -2.31
C TYR A 44 15.56 -19.04 -3.78
N ASN A 45 14.94 -18.26 -4.68
CA ASN A 45 15.32 -18.25 -6.08
C ASN A 45 16.68 -17.53 -6.34
N GLU A 46 17.20 -17.62 -7.56
CA GLU A 46 18.49 -17.00 -7.94
C GLU A 46 18.52 -15.47 -7.75
N LYS A 47 17.38 -14.80 -7.83
CA LYS A 47 17.24 -13.34 -7.68
C LYS A 47 17.31 -12.90 -6.22
N HIS A 48 16.78 -13.69 -5.29
CA HIS A 48 16.60 -13.31 -3.89
C HIS A 48 17.56 -13.99 -2.92
N SER A 49 18.03 -15.21 -3.25
CA SER A 49 18.86 -16.05 -2.36
C SER A 49 20.12 -15.40 -1.81
N ASN A 50 20.65 -14.36 -2.47
CA ASN A 50 21.78 -13.58 -1.94
C ASN A 50 21.44 -12.76 -0.68
N TYR A 51 20.15 -12.57 -0.40
CA TYR A 51 19.63 -11.74 0.68
C TYR A 51 18.84 -12.53 1.70
N VAL A 52 18.54 -13.81 1.47
CA VAL A 52 17.68 -14.64 2.33
C VAL A 52 18.53 -15.67 3.07
N THR A 53 18.45 -15.71 4.39
CA THR A 53 19.11 -16.74 5.22
C THR A 53 18.13 -17.64 5.95
N ASP A 54 17.02 -17.09 6.44
CA ASP A 54 15.92 -17.86 7.01
C ASP A 54 14.59 -17.17 6.74
N ILE A 55 13.49 -17.91 6.82
CA ILE A 55 12.14 -17.39 6.60
C ILE A 55 11.21 -17.90 7.70
N GLU A 56 10.55 -16.96 8.37
CA GLU A 56 9.51 -17.21 9.35
C GLU A 56 8.15 -16.74 8.83
N PHE A 57 7.12 -17.49 9.20
CA PHE A 57 5.73 -17.21 8.83
C PHE A 57 4.92 -16.95 10.10
N SER A 58 4.10 -15.91 10.07
CA SER A 58 3.18 -15.63 11.17
C SER A 58 1.81 -15.21 10.64
N GLY A 59 0.78 -15.54 11.41
CA GLY A 59 -0.58 -15.18 11.12
C GLY A 59 -1.01 -13.98 11.95
N ARG A 60 -1.70 -13.04 11.32
CA ARG A 60 -2.44 -11.99 12.01
C ARG A 60 -3.91 -12.04 11.66
N LYS A 61 -4.74 -11.60 12.60
CA LYS A 61 -6.18 -11.51 12.47
C LYS A 61 -6.58 -10.05 12.62
N GLU A 62 -7.35 -9.53 11.66
CA GLU A 62 -7.96 -8.20 11.77
C GLU A 62 -9.47 -8.27 11.65
N ASP A 63 -10.13 -7.50 12.50
CA ASP A 63 -11.58 -7.37 12.49
C ASP A 63 -11.96 -6.08 11.76
N TRP A 64 -12.49 -6.20 10.54
CA TRP A 64 -12.86 -5.08 9.68
C TRP A 64 -14.27 -4.52 9.95
N GLY A 65 -14.72 -4.64 11.20
CA GLY A 65 -16.04 -4.17 11.63
C GLY A 65 -17.21 -5.04 11.16
N TYR A 66 -18.41 -4.44 11.19
CA TYR A 66 -19.68 -5.09 10.87
C TYR A 66 -20.22 -4.60 9.52
N SER A 67 -20.56 -5.53 8.64
CA SER A 67 -21.33 -5.24 7.43
C SER A 67 -22.51 -6.20 7.37
N GLN A 68 -23.73 -5.67 7.19
CA GLN A 68 -24.97 -6.46 7.14
C GLN A 68 -25.20 -7.37 8.36
N GLY A 69 -24.73 -6.95 9.55
CA GLY A 69 -24.87 -7.72 10.80
C GLY A 69 -23.86 -8.85 10.99
N PHE A 70 -22.94 -9.06 10.05
CA PHE A 70 -21.85 -10.02 10.17
C PHE A 70 -20.52 -9.32 10.44
N LYS A 71 -19.77 -9.85 11.41
CA LYS A 71 -18.40 -9.41 11.68
C LYS A 71 -17.51 -9.94 10.55
N ARG A 72 -16.85 -9.05 9.82
CA ARG A 72 -15.83 -9.43 8.84
C ARG A 72 -14.50 -9.55 9.55
N THR A 73 -13.91 -10.73 9.49
CA THR A 73 -12.57 -11.00 9.98
C THR A 73 -11.72 -11.37 8.78
N GLY A 74 -10.59 -10.67 8.59
CA GLY A 74 -9.53 -11.09 7.70
C GLY A 74 -8.41 -11.77 8.47
N TYR A 75 -7.85 -12.83 7.91
CA TYR A 75 -6.58 -13.39 8.34
C TYR A 75 -5.51 -13.04 7.30
N PHE A 76 -4.32 -12.74 7.78
CA PHE A 76 -3.20 -12.41 6.91
C PHE A 76 -1.98 -13.22 7.28
N LEU A 77 -1.26 -13.65 6.26
CA LEU A 77 0.05 -14.26 6.37
C LEU A 77 1.10 -13.17 6.28
N ASP A 78 1.87 -12.98 7.33
CA ASP A 78 3.05 -12.13 7.33
C ASP A 78 4.30 -13.01 7.20
N ILE A 79 5.29 -12.50 6.45
CA ILE A 79 6.54 -13.18 6.16
C ILE A 79 7.68 -12.34 6.73
N THR A 80 8.49 -12.93 7.60
CA THR A 80 9.72 -12.33 8.12
C THR A 80 10.90 -13.10 7.56
N ILE A 81 11.90 -12.39 7.06
CA ILE A 81 13.06 -12.96 6.38
C ILE A 81 14.32 -12.46 7.06
N ASP A 82 15.02 -13.37 7.72
CA ASP A 82 16.39 -13.11 8.15
C ASP A 82 17.25 -12.91 6.91
N SER A 83 17.97 -11.80 6.88
CA SER A 83 18.64 -11.31 5.69
C SER A 83 20.14 -11.12 5.88
N THR A 84 20.88 -11.30 4.79
CA THR A 84 22.34 -11.08 4.80
C THR A 84 22.67 -9.59 4.95
N GLU A 85 23.85 -9.28 5.50
CA GLU A 85 24.36 -7.90 5.60
C GLU A 85 24.48 -7.18 4.25
N LYS A 86 24.44 -7.91 3.12
CA LYS A 86 24.41 -7.30 1.77
C LYS A 86 23.18 -6.41 1.61
N LEU A 87 22.07 -6.73 2.28
CA LEU A 87 20.85 -5.92 2.22
C LEU A 87 21.12 -4.48 2.69
N ASP A 88 21.90 -4.30 3.76
CA ASP A 88 22.21 -2.98 4.32
C ASP A 88 22.98 -2.09 3.31
N THR A 89 23.71 -2.70 2.37
CA THR A 89 24.51 -1.98 1.36
C THR A 89 23.70 -1.40 0.20
N LEU A 90 22.46 -1.86 0.01
CA LEU A 90 21.58 -1.38 -1.05
C LEU A 90 21.08 0.04 -0.78
N SER A 91 20.80 0.83 -1.81
CA SER A 91 20.02 2.06 -1.71
C SER A 91 18.56 1.78 -1.31
N ASN A 92 17.82 2.79 -0.84
CA ASN A 92 16.40 2.63 -0.49
C ASN A 92 15.56 2.21 -1.71
N GLU A 93 15.88 2.71 -2.90
CA GLU A 93 15.23 2.33 -4.15
C GLU A 93 15.49 0.86 -4.50
N GLU A 94 16.73 0.38 -4.36
CA GLU A 94 17.06 -1.02 -4.57
C GLU A 94 16.37 -1.94 -3.54
N LYS A 95 16.30 -1.53 -2.26
CA LYS A 95 15.55 -2.25 -1.22
C LYS A 95 14.06 -2.31 -1.54
N PHE A 96 13.49 -1.20 -2.00
CA PHE A 96 12.11 -1.12 -2.44
C PHE A 96 11.84 -2.12 -3.59
N HIS A 97 12.67 -2.10 -4.63
CA HIS A 97 12.51 -2.99 -5.78
C HIS A 97 12.75 -4.46 -5.44
N LEU A 98 13.65 -4.75 -4.51
CA LEU A 98 13.87 -6.10 -3.99
C LEU A 98 12.61 -6.63 -3.30
N LEU A 99 12.08 -5.89 -2.33
CA LEU A 99 10.86 -6.25 -1.61
C LEU A 99 9.66 -6.37 -2.55
N ARG A 100 9.50 -5.41 -3.47
CA ARG A 100 8.44 -5.43 -4.48
C ARG A 100 8.52 -6.68 -5.35
N SER A 101 9.72 -7.05 -5.79
CA SER A 101 9.94 -8.26 -6.56
C SER A 101 9.59 -9.52 -5.78
N MET A 102 9.97 -9.62 -4.50
CA MET A 102 9.63 -10.79 -3.69
C MET A 102 8.11 -10.96 -3.61
N ILE A 103 7.37 -9.86 -3.44
CA ILE A 103 5.91 -9.87 -3.44
C ILE A 103 5.35 -10.30 -4.79
N ASP A 104 5.89 -9.77 -5.90
CA ASP A 104 5.43 -10.14 -7.24
C ASP A 104 5.67 -11.62 -7.55
N ASP A 105 6.82 -12.16 -7.15
CA ASP A 105 7.16 -13.56 -7.35
C ASP A 105 6.27 -14.47 -6.47
N ILE A 106 5.93 -14.07 -5.24
CA ILE A 106 4.94 -14.78 -4.40
C ILE A 106 3.55 -14.74 -5.03
N LYS A 107 3.10 -13.57 -5.50
CA LYS A 107 1.77 -13.41 -6.12
C LYS A 107 1.64 -14.17 -7.44
N ALA A 108 2.74 -14.37 -8.15
CA ALA A 108 2.78 -15.16 -9.38
C ALA A 108 2.75 -16.67 -9.14
N ASN A 109 2.96 -17.15 -7.91
CA ASN A 109 2.87 -18.56 -7.57
C ASN A 109 1.39 -18.99 -7.46
N ASP A 110 1.03 -20.07 -8.17
CA ASP A 110 -0.35 -20.59 -8.26
C ASP A 110 -0.97 -20.95 -6.90
N ASP A 111 -0.18 -21.25 -5.87
CA ASP A 111 -0.70 -21.51 -4.52
C ASP A 111 -1.25 -20.26 -3.83
N TYR A 112 -0.78 -19.08 -4.24
CA TYR A 112 -1.42 -17.83 -3.84
C TYR A 112 -2.88 -17.77 -4.31
N SER A 113 -3.21 -18.40 -5.45
CA SER A 113 -4.60 -18.51 -5.92
C SER A 113 -5.47 -19.36 -4.98
N TYR A 114 -4.89 -20.28 -4.20
CA TYR A 114 -5.60 -21.04 -3.17
C TYR A 114 -5.78 -20.25 -1.88
N ALA A 115 -4.79 -19.44 -1.49
CA ALA A 115 -4.93 -18.47 -0.39
C ALA A 115 -6.04 -17.43 -0.69
N GLY A 116 -6.22 -17.04 -1.95
CA GLY A 116 -7.27 -16.10 -2.39
C GLY A 116 -8.67 -16.69 -2.62
N LYS A 117 -8.87 -18.02 -2.53
CA LYS A 117 -10.19 -18.65 -2.80
C LYS A 117 -11.16 -18.60 -1.63
N SER A 118 -10.69 -18.27 -0.43
CA SER A 118 -11.58 -17.88 0.66
C SER A 118 -11.29 -16.43 1.02
N ASP A 119 -12.34 -15.61 1.13
CA ASP A 119 -12.30 -14.17 1.48
C ASP A 119 -11.58 -13.83 2.80
N ILE A 120 -10.91 -14.80 3.41
CA ILE A 120 -10.41 -14.80 4.77
C ILE A 120 -8.88 -14.90 4.84
N PHE A 121 -8.13 -15.20 3.75
CA PHE A 121 -6.65 -15.26 3.78
C PHE A 121 -6.02 -14.32 2.76
N LYS A 122 -5.15 -13.41 3.21
CA LYS A 122 -4.40 -12.48 2.35
C LYS A 122 -2.92 -12.46 2.74
N LEU A 123 -2.04 -12.13 1.79
CA LEU A 123 -0.66 -11.79 2.16
C LEU A 123 -0.69 -10.44 2.86
N GLY A 124 -0.02 -10.33 4.01
CA GLY A 124 -0.13 -9.19 4.89
C GLY A 124 1.04 -8.24 4.76
N LYS A 125 2.18 -8.60 5.36
CA LYS A 125 3.42 -7.83 5.35
C LYS A 125 4.60 -8.73 5.04
N ILE A 126 5.56 -8.22 4.27
CA ILE A 126 6.90 -8.83 4.17
C ILE A 126 7.89 -7.96 4.92
N THR A 127 8.77 -8.59 5.71
CA THR A 127 9.81 -7.95 6.51
C THR A 127 11.14 -8.61 6.20
N LEU A 128 12.17 -7.82 5.90
CA LEU A 128 13.56 -8.25 5.84
C LEU A 128 14.28 -7.74 7.09
N GLU A 129 14.92 -8.61 7.85
CA GLU A 129 15.65 -8.27 9.07
C GLU A 129 17.16 -8.51 8.90
N THR A 130 17.97 -7.53 9.26
CA THR A 130 19.41 -7.68 9.47
C THR A 130 19.72 -7.53 10.96
N GLN A 131 20.99 -7.66 11.37
CA GLN A 131 21.37 -7.58 12.80
C GLN A 131 20.97 -6.28 13.50
N GLY A 132 20.63 -5.21 12.77
CA GLY A 132 20.26 -3.92 13.35
C GLY A 132 19.17 -3.15 12.63
N ASN A 133 18.63 -3.67 11.52
CA ASN A 133 17.60 -2.99 10.75
C ASN A 133 16.45 -3.93 10.37
N SER A 134 15.26 -3.36 10.28
CA SER A 134 14.08 -4.00 9.73
C SER A 134 13.56 -3.18 8.55
N TYR A 135 13.28 -3.86 7.44
CA TYR A 135 12.76 -3.27 6.21
C TYR A 135 11.47 -3.97 5.85
N SER A 136 10.34 -3.28 5.86
CA SER A 136 9.05 -3.90 5.59
C SER A 136 8.23 -3.21 4.51
N MET A 137 7.35 -3.98 3.89
CA MET A 137 6.39 -3.52 2.91
C MET A 137 5.06 -4.23 3.15
N ASP A 138 4.02 -3.43 3.36
CA ASP A 138 2.65 -3.95 3.47
C ASP A 138 2.10 -4.32 2.09
N ILE A 139 1.29 -5.37 2.08
CA ILE A 139 0.75 -6.03 0.90
C ILE A 139 -0.77 -5.96 0.98
N LEU A 140 -1.31 -4.75 1.04
CA LEU A 140 -2.76 -4.56 1.10
C LEU A 140 -3.37 -4.68 -0.31
N ASP A 141 -4.43 -5.48 -0.42
CA ASP A 141 -5.10 -5.79 -1.69
C ASP A 141 -6.36 -4.91 -1.92
N GLU A 142 -6.40 -4.35 -3.13
CA GLU A 142 -7.52 -3.93 -3.98
C GLU A 142 -8.34 -2.64 -3.73
N TRP A 143 -8.23 -1.94 -2.60
CA TRP A 143 -9.07 -0.73 -2.40
C TRP A 143 -8.32 0.52 -1.94
N ASP A 144 -7.00 0.43 -1.75
CA ASP A 144 -6.21 1.52 -1.21
C ASP A 144 -5.07 1.90 -2.18
N GLU A 145 -4.98 3.19 -2.50
CA GLU A 145 -4.02 3.72 -3.48
C GLU A 145 -2.58 3.74 -2.94
N HIS A 146 -2.40 3.41 -1.66
CA HIS A 146 -1.14 3.35 -0.92
C HIS A 146 -0.38 2.02 -1.10
N LYS A 147 -0.37 1.53 -2.34
CA LYS A 147 0.27 0.26 -2.72
C LYS A 147 1.79 0.36 -2.53
N TYR A 148 2.33 -0.39 -1.58
CA TYR A 148 3.77 -0.58 -1.34
C TYR A 148 4.52 0.68 -0.85
N SER A 149 4.48 0.94 0.45
CA SER A 149 5.46 1.84 1.08
C SER A 149 6.59 1.03 1.70
N LEU A 150 7.84 1.48 1.52
CA LEU A 150 8.98 0.94 2.27
C LEU A 150 9.04 1.61 3.65
N VAL A 151 8.93 0.78 4.68
CA VAL A 151 9.11 1.15 6.08
C VAL A 151 10.49 0.65 6.54
N ILE A 152 11.27 1.50 7.19
CA ILE A 152 12.57 1.14 7.76
C ILE A 152 12.55 1.46 9.24
N ASN A 153 12.79 0.46 10.10
CA ASN A 153 12.79 0.62 11.56
C ASN A 153 11.54 1.37 12.08
N ASP A 154 10.36 0.96 11.60
CA ASP A 154 9.05 1.54 11.93
C ASP A 154 8.82 3.00 11.50
N VAL A 155 9.69 3.54 10.62
CA VAL A 155 9.50 4.84 9.96
C VAL A 155 9.10 4.60 8.50
N GLU A 156 8.03 5.23 8.02
CA GLU A 156 7.67 5.20 6.59
C GLU A 156 8.66 6.10 5.81
N ILE A 157 9.47 5.52 4.91
CA ILE A 157 10.62 6.23 4.31
C ILE A 157 10.49 6.44 2.81
N TYR A 158 9.85 5.53 2.05
CA TYR A 158 9.92 5.62 0.59
C TYR A 158 8.66 5.12 -0.15
N ARG A 159 8.19 5.96 -1.09
CA ARG A 159 7.19 5.69 -2.14
C ARG A 159 7.87 6.00 -3.49
N THR A 160 7.55 5.30 -4.58
CA THR A 160 8.20 5.58 -5.88
C THR A 160 7.93 7.01 -6.36
N ASP A 161 8.83 7.57 -7.18
CA ASP A 161 8.68 8.92 -7.74
C ASP A 161 7.37 9.11 -8.53
N GLU A 162 6.89 8.06 -9.20
CA GLU A 162 5.61 8.07 -9.94
C GLU A 162 4.41 8.18 -8.98
N GLN A 163 4.44 7.45 -7.88
CA GLN A 163 3.40 7.50 -6.83
C GLN A 163 3.47 8.80 -6.03
N ASN A 164 4.67 9.32 -5.78
CA ASN A 164 4.86 10.59 -5.09
C ASN A 164 4.35 11.75 -5.95
N ASN A 165 4.60 11.73 -7.26
CA ASN A 165 4.03 12.71 -8.19
C ASN A 165 2.50 12.62 -8.27
N LYS A 166 1.92 11.41 -8.33
CA LYS A 166 0.47 11.22 -8.30
C LYS A 166 -0.15 11.72 -6.98
N PHE A 167 0.47 11.42 -5.84
CA PHE A 167 0.05 11.92 -4.52
C PHE A 167 0.13 13.45 -4.41
N ILE A 168 1.20 14.07 -4.92
CA ILE A 168 1.33 15.53 -4.97
C ILE A 168 0.26 16.14 -5.89
N GLN A 169 -0.04 15.50 -7.03
CA GLN A 169 -1.09 15.96 -7.95
C GLN A 169 -2.48 15.85 -7.32
N GLU A 170 -2.79 14.74 -6.66
CA GLU A 170 -4.08 14.53 -5.98
C GLU A 170 -4.24 15.42 -4.76
N THR A 171 -3.18 15.64 -3.98
CA THR A 171 -3.20 16.58 -2.87
C THR A 171 -3.47 18.00 -3.38
N LYS A 172 -2.78 18.42 -4.44
CA LYS A 172 -3.04 19.73 -5.09
C LYS A 172 -4.44 19.82 -5.66
N LYS A 173 -4.92 18.76 -6.32
CA LYS A 173 -6.28 18.71 -6.88
C LYS A 173 -7.33 18.80 -5.78
N ASN A 174 -7.17 18.07 -4.67
CA ASN A 174 -8.10 18.10 -3.55
C ASN A 174 -8.06 19.45 -2.81
N GLU A 175 -6.88 20.06 -2.67
CA GLU A 175 -6.75 21.42 -2.14
C GLU A 175 -7.42 22.46 -3.06
N GLU A 176 -7.27 22.32 -4.38
CA GLU A 176 -7.90 23.18 -5.37
C GLU A 176 -9.43 23.01 -5.41
N GLU A 177 -9.92 21.77 -5.34
CA GLU A 177 -11.35 21.44 -5.28
C GLU A 177 -11.98 21.98 -4.00
N LYS A 178 -11.32 21.78 -2.84
CA LYS A 178 -11.76 22.36 -1.57
C LYS A 178 -11.76 23.88 -1.60
N ARG A 179 -10.71 24.50 -2.17
CA ARG A 179 -10.65 25.96 -2.31
C ARG A 179 -11.77 26.48 -3.21
N ARG A 180 -12.09 25.79 -4.30
CA ARG A 180 -13.23 26.12 -5.18
C ARG A 180 -14.56 26.00 -4.45
N GLU A 181 -14.75 24.96 -3.63
CA GLU A 181 -15.95 24.78 -2.81
C GLU A 181 -16.11 25.92 -1.78
N ASP A 182 -15.02 26.35 -1.15
CA ASP A 182 -15.02 27.48 -0.23
C ASP A 182 -15.39 28.80 -0.92
N ILE A 183 -14.86 29.04 -2.13
CA ILE A 183 -15.23 30.20 -2.97
C ILE A 183 -16.72 30.15 -3.33
N TYR A 184 -17.20 28.99 -3.79
CA TYR A 184 -18.61 28.80 -4.14
C TYR A 184 -19.54 29.08 -2.95
N ARG A 185 -19.27 28.46 -1.78
CA ARG A 185 -20.06 28.69 -0.56
C ARG A 185 -20.05 30.14 -0.13
N PHE A 186 -18.91 30.83 -0.23
CA PHE A 186 -18.84 32.25 0.07
C PHE A 186 -19.75 33.04 -0.86
N MET A 187 -19.68 32.80 -2.16
CA MET A 187 -20.51 33.49 -3.16
C MET A 187 -22.00 33.21 -2.95
N GLU A 188 -22.40 31.96 -2.72
CA GLU A 188 -23.80 31.57 -2.44
C GLU A 188 -24.37 32.28 -1.20
N ASN A 189 -23.57 32.38 -0.13
CA ASN A 189 -23.95 33.13 1.06
C ASN A 189 -24.13 34.62 0.74
N LYS A 190 -23.25 35.22 -0.08
CA LYS A 190 -23.39 36.62 -0.50
C LYS A 190 -24.58 36.85 -1.40
N TYR A 191 -24.89 35.95 -2.33
CA TYR A 191 -26.13 35.96 -3.09
C TYR A 191 -27.33 35.99 -2.15
N SER A 192 -27.37 35.07 -1.19
CA SER A 192 -28.48 34.99 -0.23
C SER A 192 -28.64 36.25 0.63
N GLU A 193 -27.53 36.83 1.09
CA GLU A 193 -27.51 38.05 1.90
C GLU A 193 -28.03 39.28 1.14
N ILE A 194 -27.60 39.48 -0.12
CA ILE A 194 -27.88 40.73 -0.85
C ILE A 194 -29.15 40.68 -1.71
N THR A 195 -29.63 39.48 -2.04
CA THR A 195 -30.82 39.30 -2.90
C THR A 195 -32.06 38.87 -2.13
N ASN A 196 -32.02 38.88 -0.79
CA ASN A 196 -33.07 38.31 0.07
C ASN A 196 -33.43 36.88 -0.37
N GLN A 197 -32.46 35.96 -0.30
CA GLN A 197 -32.64 34.56 -0.73
C GLN A 197 -33.08 34.39 -2.20
N GLY A 198 -32.70 35.31 -3.08
CA GLY A 198 -32.99 35.28 -4.50
C GLY A 198 -34.26 36.01 -4.93
N GLU A 199 -35.07 36.54 -4.01
CA GLU A 199 -36.31 37.25 -4.34
C GLU A 199 -36.06 38.55 -5.14
N GLU A 200 -34.95 39.22 -4.87
CA GLU A 200 -34.59 40.50 -5.50
C GLU A 200 -33.45 40.36 -6.51
N TYR A 201 -33.16 39.13 -6.96
CA TYR A 201 -32.02 38.87 -7.82
C TYR A 201 -32.14 39.50 -9.23
N VAL A 202 -31.24 40.43 -9.50
CA VAL A 202 -30.92 41.01 -10.81
C VAL A 202 -29.49 40.63 -11.22
N PRO A 203 -29.28 39.78 -12.25
CA PRO A 203 -27.96 39.29 -12.65
C PRO A 203 -26.95 40.42 -12.95
N GLU A 204 -27.36 41.43 -13.72
CA GLU A 204 -26.49 42.53 -14.16
C GLU A 204 -26.03 43.44 -13.01
N ILE A 205 -26.65 43.32 -11.83
CA ILE A 205 -26.32 44.10 -10.64
C ILE A 205 -25.58 43.22 -9.62
N HIS A 206 -26.12 42.05 -9.29
CA HIS A 206 -25.60 41.23 -8.20
C HIS A 206 -24.38 40.40 -8.58
N ASP A 207 -24.32 39.88 -9.81
CA ASP A 207 -23.19 39.03 -10.23
C ASP A 207 -21.87 39.80 -10.17
N PRO A 208 -21.74 41.00 -10.77
CA PRO A 208 -20.48 41.76 -10.70
C PRO A 208 -20.10 42.16 -9.27
N ILE A 209 -21.07 42.35 -8.38
CA ILE A 209 -20.81 42.70 -6.98
C ILE A 209 -20.22 41.50 -6.23
N ILE A 210 -20.79 40.31 -6.41
CA ILE A 210 -20.38 39.10 -5.71
C ILE A 210 -19.07 38.55 -6.27
N ASP A 211 -18.89 38.60 -7.59
CA ASP A 211 -17.61 38.29 -8.26
C ASP A 211 -16.47 39.14 -7.69
N LYS A 212 -16.73 40.43 -7.47
CA LYS A 212 -15.77 41.34 -6.85
C LYS A 212 -15.48 41.00 -5.39
N MET A 213 -16.49 40.67 -4.60
CA MET A 213 -16.29 40.26 -3.20
C MET A 213 -15.44 38.99 -3.10
N ALA A 214 -15.70 37.99 -3.96
CA ALA A 214 -14.93 36.76 -3.98
C ALA A 214 -13.50 36.96 -4.51
N SER A 215 -13.33 37.83 -5.51
CA SER A 215 -12.03 38.28 -6.01
C SER A 215 -11.18 38.88 -4.88
N GLU A 216 -11.76 39.78 -4.09
CA GLU A 216 -11.10 40.42 -2.95
C GLU A 216 -10.79 39.45 -1.80
N GLU A 217 -11.71 38.55 -1.45
CA GLU A 217 -11.57 37.59 -0.35
C GLU A 217 -10.53 36.49 -0.66
N PHE A 218 -10.54 35.94 -1.88
CA PHE A 218 -9.73 34.76 -2.24
C PHE A 218 -8.52 35.06 -3.11
N GLY A 219 -8.31 36.33 -3.48
CA GLY A 219 -7.19 36.76 -4.31
C GLY A 219 -7.23 36.17 -5.72
N ILE A 220 -8.43 36.02 -6.29
CA ILE A 220 -8.68 35.54 -7.65
C ILE A 220 -9.20 36.68 -8.52
N SER A 221 -9.37 36.46 -9.83
CA SER A 221 -10.03 37.46 -10.67
C SER A 221 -11.56 37.36 -10.56
N GLU A 222 -12.28 38.46 -10.80
CA GLU A 222 -13.75 38.47 -10.87
C GLU A 222 -14.27 37.43 -11.88
N SER A 223 -13.64 37.33 -13.06
CA SER A 223 -13.98 36.33 -14.07
C SER A 223 -13.73 34.89 -13.60
N GLU A 224 -12.75 34.68 -12.73
CA GLU A 224 -12.43 33.37 -12.17
C GLU A 224 -13.43 32.98 -11.07
N ALA A 225 -13.84 33.94 -10.24
CA ALA A 225 -14.91 33.76 -9.26
C ALA A 225 -16.22 33.34 -9.95
N ASN A 226 -16.64 34.08 -10.98
CA ASN A 226 -17.82 33.77 -11.78
C ASN A 226 -17.74 32.36 -12.39
N ARG A 227 -16.60 32.02 -12.99
CA ARG A 227 -16.38 30.70 -13.59
C ARG A 227 -16.54 29.57 -12.57
N ILE A 228 -15.92 29.70 -11.39
CA ILE A 228 -16.03 28.72 -10.30
C ILE A 228 -17.48 28.56 -9.85
N TYR A 229 -18.21 29.67 -9.71
CA TYR A 229 -19.60 29.66 -9.30
C TYR A 229 -20.50 28.92 -10.30
N LEU A 230 -20.37 29.25 -11.59
CA LEU A 230 -21.14 28.61 -12.66
C LEU A 230 -20.84 27.11 -12.79
N GLU A 231 -19.56 26.72 -12.71
CA GLU A 231 -19.16 25.31 -12.80
C GLU A 231 -19.75 24.49 -11.63
N GLN A 232 -19.65 24.98 -10.39
CA GLN A 232 -20.20 24.29 -9.21
C GLN A 232 -21.73 24.29 -9.16
N ALA A 233 -22.39 25.33 -9.68
CA ALA A 233 -23.85 25.40 -9.75
C ALA A 233 -24.44 24.43 -10.80
N ILE A 234 -23.64 23.95 -11.75
CA ILE A 234 -24.05 22.96 -12.77
C ILE A 234 -23.79 21.52 -12.31
N GLU A 235 -22.77 21.30 -11.46
CA GLU A 235 -22.40 19.98 -10.93
C GLU A 235 -23.31 19.51 -9.77
N ASN A 236 -24.09 20.42 -9.16
CA ASN A 236 -25.08 20.14 -8.10
C ASN A 236 -26.52 20.07 -8.63
#